data_AF-A0A968P4L0-F1
#
_entry.id   AF-A0A968P4L0-F1
#
_cell.length_a   1.000
_cell.length_b   1.000
_cell.length_c   1.000
_cell.angle_alpha   90.00
_cell.angle_beta   90.00
_cell.angle_gamma   90.00
#
_symmetry.space_group_name_H-M   'P 1'
#
loop_
_entity.id
_entity.type
_entity.pdbx_description
1 polymer ?
#
loop_
_entity_poly.entity_id
_entity_poly.type
_entity_poly.pdbx_seq_one_letter_code
_entity_poly.pdbx_strand_id
1 'polypeptide(L)' 'MATTILSRLEEHARQQPDAPAYHWKTDGSWRSASWREYRDQVRRVG' A
#
# COMPACT_ATOMS: atom_id res chain seq x y z
N MET A 1 16.42 14.23 -7.14
CA MET A 1 15.28 13.53 -7.78
C MET A 1 14.02 13.93 -7.02
N ALA A 2 12.96 14.35 -7.70
CA ALA A 2 11.73 14.75 -7.05
C ALA A 2 11.05 13.52 -6.43
N THR A 3 10.74 13.59 -5.14
CA THR A 3 10.00 12.55 -4.44
C THR A 3 8.55 12.58 -4.89
N THR A 4 8.08 11.50 -5.51
CA THR A 4 6.68 11.33 -5.93
C THR A 4 5.95 10.41 -4.95
N ILE A 5 4.62 10.47 -4.95
CA ILE A 5 3.77 9.57 -4.15
C ILE A 5 4.08 8.10 -4.50
N LEU A 6 4.27 7.79 -5.79
CA LEU A 6 4.65 6.44 -6.23
C LEU A 6 6.05 6.03 -5.75
N SER A 7 7.01 6.95 -5.71
CA SER A 7 8.35 6.66 -5.19
C SER A 7 8.33 6.32 -3.69
N ARG A 8 7.47 6.99 -2.91
CA ARG A 8 7.24 6.68 -1.49
C ARG A 8 6.53 5.34 -1.30
N LEU A 9 5.55 5.03 -2.14
CA LEU A 9 4.87 3.74 -2.12
C LEU A 9 5.85 2.57 -2.35
N GLU A 10 6.71 2.68 -3.37
CA GLU A 10 7.74 1.67 -3.65
C GLU A 10 8.79 1.57 -2.54
N GLU A 11 9.10 2.68 -1.86
CA GLU A 11 10.00 2.70 -0.69
C GLU A 11 9.40 1.89 0.47
N HIS A 12 8.15 2.17 0.86
CA HIS A 12 7.48 1.44 1.95
C HIS A 12 7.24 -0.03 1.61
N ALA A 13 6.83 -0.35 0.39
CA ALA A 13 6.65 -1.74 -0.05
C ALA A 13 7.97 -2.55 -0.04
N ARG A 14 9.12 -1.88 -0.12
CA ARG A 14 10.43 -2.52 -0.02
C ARG A 14 10.89 -2.68 1.42
N GLN A 15 10.74 -1.65 2.25
CA GLN A 15 11.25 -1.63 3.63
C GLN A 15 10.38 -2.45 4.58
N GLN A 16 9.05 -2.43 4.39
CA GLN A 16 8.07 -3.02 5.30
C GLN A 16 6.90 -3.64 4.52
N PRO A 17 7.16 -4.64 3.68
CA PRO A 17 6.17 -5.16 2.72
C PRO A 17 4.89 -5.67 3.38
N ASP A 18 5.02 -6.29 4.56
CA ASP A 18 3.92 -7.00 5.23
C ASP A 18 3.28 -6.14 6.35
N ALA A 19 3.80 -4.93 6.59
CA ALA A 19 3.18 -3.97 7.51
C ALA A 19 1.91 -3.36 6.89
N PRO A 20 0.90 -3.00 7.70
CA PRO A 20 -0.33 -2.39 7.19
C PRO A 20 -0.04 -1.03 6.55
N ALA A 21 -0.53 -0.84 5.33
CA ALA A 21 -0.50 0.43 4.59
C ALA A 21 -1.76 1.26 4.85
N TYR A 22 -2.91 0.61 4.85
CA TYR A 22 -4.17 1.25 5.18
C TYR A 22 -5.15 0.25 5.79
N HIS A 23 -6.15 0.79 6.47
CA HIS A 23 -7.28 0.05 7.01
C HIS A 23 -8.56 0.55 6.34
N TRP A 24 -9.50 -0.36 6.10
CA TRP A 24 -10.84 -0.01 5.66
C TRP A 24 -11.87 -0.83 6.41
N LYS A 25 -13.09 -0.31 6.47
CA LYS A 25 -14.21 -1.02 7.08
C LYS A 25 -15.08 -1.63 5.99
N THR A 26 -15.38 -2.92 6.11
CA THR A 26 -16.27 -3.65 5.21
C THR A 26 -17.08 -4.66 6.03
N ASP A 27 -18.38 -4.74 5.79
CA ASP A 27 -19.30 -5.63 6.52
C ASP A 27 -19.16 -5.54 8.05
N GLY A 28 -19.07 -4.32 8.56
CA GLY A 28 -18.91 -4.06 10.00
C GLY A 28 -17.51 -4.36 10.56
N SER A 29 -16.62 -4.99 9.79
CA SER A 29 -15.29 -5.43 10.22
C SER A 29 -14.18 -4.54 9.67
N TRP A 30 -13.15 -4.30 10.48
CA TRP A 30 -11.92 -3.67 10.00
C TRP A 30 -11.05 -4.69 9.27
N ARG A 31 -10.58 -4.31 8.09
CA ARG A 31 -9.56 -5.03 7.33
C ARG A 31 -8.36 -4.13 7.10
N SER A 32 -7.23 -4.74 6.80
CA SER A 32 -5.98 -4.05 6.47
C SER A 32 -5.43 -4.58 5.15
N ALA A 33 -4.76 -3.71 4.40
CA ALA A 33 -3.94 -4.10 3.26
C ALA A 33 -2.51 -3.75 3.61
N SER A 34 -1.59 -4.66 3.30
CA SER A 34 -0.16 -4.47 3.44
C SER A 34 0.40 -3.51 2.37
N TRP A 35 1.61 -2.99 2.59
CA TRP A 35 2.29 -2.16 1.60
C TRP A 35 2.54 -2.89 0.28
N ARG A 36 2.82 -4.19 0.33
CA ARG A 36 2.95 -5.04 -0.85
C ARG A 36 1.64 -5.09 -1.65
N GLU A 37 0.53 -5.42 -0.99
CA GLU A 37 -0.79 -5.51 -1.63
C GLU A 37 -1.20 -4.16 -2.23
N TYR A 38 -0.96 -3.06 -1.52
CA TYR A 38 -1.30 -1.74 -2.03
C TYR A 38 -0.49 -1.37 -3.28
N ARG A 39 0.81 -1.67 -3.30
CA ARG A 39 1.66 -1.47 -4.48
C ARG A 39 1.20 -2.31 -5.67
N ASP A 40 0.82 -3.56 -5.45
CA ASP A 40 0.31 -4.44 -6.51
C ASP A 40 -1.04 -3.97 -7.05
N GLN A 41 -1.93 -3.43 -6.19
CA GLN A 41 -3.19 -2.79 -6.60
C GLN A 41 -2.94 -1.57 -7.49
N VAL A 42 -2.04 -0.66 -7.10
CA VAL A 42 -1.71 0.54 -7.89
C VAL A 42 -1.13 0.16 -9.26
N ARG A 43 -0.23 -0.83 -9.31
CA ARG A 43 0.36 -1.33 -10.56
C ARG A 43 -0.64 -1.97 -11.51
N ARG A 44 -1.75 -2.49 -11.00
CA ARG A 44 -2.80 -3.11 -11.83
C ARG A 44 -3.66 -2.07 -12.56
N VAL A 45 -3.78 -0.86 -11.99
CA VAL A 45 -4.71 0.19 -12.50
C VAL A 45 -4.01 1.40 -13.10
N GLY A 46 -2.72 1.59 -12.82
CA GLY A 46 -1.87 2.63 -13.43
C GLY A 46 -1.15 2.13 -14.67
#